data_AF-A0A2E5ACB1-F1
#
_entry.id   AF-A0A2E5ACB1-F1
#
_cell.length_a   1.000
_cell.length_b   1.000
_cell.length_c   1.000
_cell.angle_alpha   90.00
_cell.angle_beta   90.00
_cell.angle_gamma   90.00
#
_symmetry.space_group_name_H-M   'P 1'
#
loop_
_entity.id
_entity.type
_entity.pdbx_description
1 polymer ?
#
loop_
_entity_poly.entity_id
_entity_poly.type
_entity_poly.pdbx_seq_one_letter_code
_entity_poly.pdbx_strand_id
1 'polypeptide(L)' 'MGLSNGAQATRVHALTETLGLPYVFDLTPGHISDVKAANLLLRRAAGTRYLIADEGYDADAICKSRR' A
#
# COMPACT_ATOMS: atom_id res chain seq x y z
N MET A 1 3.30 -24.95 -5.46
CA MET A 1 4.08 -23.81 -4.94
C MET A 1 4.94 -23.29 -6.09
N GLY A 2 4.52 -22.20 -6.74
CA GLY A 2 5.25 -21.62 -7.87
C GLY A 2 6.39 -20.75 -7.36
N LEU A 3 7.62 -21.17 -7.61
CA LEU A 3 8.82 -20.36 -7.37
C LEU A 3 9.06 -19.51 -8.62
N SER A 4 8.82 -18.20 -8.53
CA SER A 4 9.50 -17.26 -9.41
C SER A 4 10.99 -17.27 -9.05
N ASN A 5 11.86 -17.34 -10.05
CA ASN A 5 13.29 -17.57 -9.89
C ASN A 5 13.95 -16.58 -8.90
N GLY A 6 14.26 -17.04 -7.69
CA GLY A 6 15.43 -16.61 -6.91
C GLY A 6 15.42 -15.26 -6.18
N ALA A 7 14.40 -14.42 -6.30
CA ALA A 7 14.28 -13.20 -5.50
C ALA A 7 12.93 -13.17 -4.77
N GLN A 8 12.97 -12.94 -3.47
CA GLN A 8 11.80 -12.76 -2.60
C GLN A 8 10.76 -11.87 -3.32
N ALA A 9 9.60 -12.41 -3.69
CA ALA A 9 8.66 -11.80 -4.64
C ALA A 9 8.44 -10.30 -4.39
N THR A 10 8.92 -9.39 -5.23
CA THR A 10 8.76 -7.94 -5.00
C THR A 10 7.29 -7.55 -5.10
N ARG A 11 6.78 -6.77 -4.14
CA ARG A 11 5.44 -6.18 -4.16
C ARG A 11 5.52 -4.72 -4.60
N VAL A 12 4.58 -4.32 -5.44
CA VAL A 12 4.42 -2.93 -5.88
C VAL A 12 3.20 -2.36 -5.15
N HIS A 13 3.41 -1.31 -4.38
CA HIS A 13 2.34 -0.56 -3.72
C HIS A 13 2.18 0.77 -4.45
N ALA A 14 0.95 1.15 -4.76
CA ALA A 14 0.66 2.38 -5.48
C ALA A 14 -0.41 3.19 -4.76
N LEU A 15 -0.24 4.50 -4.75
CA LEU A 15 -1.28 5.46 -4.41
C LEU A 15 -1.69 6.15 -5.69
N THR A 16 -2.98 6.10 -6.02
CA THR A 16 -3.53 6.74 -7.21
C THR A 16 -4.54 7.81 -6.84
N GLU A 17 -4.63 8.82 -7.68
CA GLU A 17 -5.76 9.75 -7.72
C GLU A 17 -7.04 9.04 -8.19
N THR A 18 -8.17 9.72 -8.06
CA THR A 18 -9.51 9.17 -8.34
C THR A 18 -9.67 8.67 -9.78
N LEU A 19 -8.92 9.26 -10.72
CA LEU A 19 -8.92 8.88 -12.14
C LEU A 19 -7.86 7.82 -12.48
N GLY A 20 -7.23 7.20 -11.48
CA GLY A 20 -6.21 6.16 -11.67
C GLY A 20 -4.82 6.70 -12.01
N LEU A 21 -4.60 8.03 -11.94
CA LEU A 21 -3.28 8.61 -12.12
C LEU A 21 -2.39 8.27 -10.92
N PRO A 22 -1.27 7.56 -11.10
CA PRO A 22 -0.42 7.20 -9.98
C PRO A 22 0.32 8.41 -9.42
N TYR A 23 0.19 8.60 -8.11
CA TYR A 23 0.83 9.66 -7.35
C TYR A 23 2.13 9.18 -6.70
N VAL A 24 2.16 7.95 -6.19
CA VAL A 24 3.35 7.35 -5.55
C VAL A 24 3.40 5.86 -5.86
N PHE A 25 4.60 5.36 -6.11
CA PHE A 25 4.92 3.93 -6.12
C PHE A 25 5.95 3.63 -5.04
N ASP A 26 5.77 2.49 -4.37
CA ASP A 26 6.73 1.94 -3.43
C ASP A 26 6.96 0.45 -3.73
N LEU A 27 8.23 0.05 -3.74
CA LEU A 27 8.65 -1.32 -4.07
C LEU A 27 9.19 -1.96 -2.81
N THR A 28 8.51 -3.00 -2.33
CA THR A 28 8.94 -3.71 -1.13
C THR A 28 9.30 -5.17 -1.45
N PRO A 29 10.23 -5.77 -0.71
CA PRO A 29 10.40 -7.22 -0.73
C PRO A 29 9.12 -7.92 -0.28
N GLY A 30 8.76 -9.06 -0.87
CA GLY A 30 7.45 -9.70 -0.65
C GLY A 30 7.15 -10.24 0.73
N HIS A 31 8.14 -10.20 1.62
CA HIS A 31 7.94 -10.55 3.03
C HIS A 31 7.45 -9.37 3.88
N ILE A 32 7.45 -8.15 3.32
CA ILE A 32 6.94 -6.97 3.99
C ILE A 32 5.41 -7.01 3.97
N SER A 33 4.80 -6.88 5.15
CA SER A 33 3.34 -6.81 5.31
C SER A 33 2.79 -5.54 4.65
N ASP A 34 1.63 -5.65 4.02
CA ASP A 34 0.97 -4.55 3.31
C ASP A 34 0.65 -3.36 4.23
N VAL A 35 0.35 -3.61 5.50
CA VAL A 35 0.16 -2.57 6.55
C VAL A 35 1.40 -1.67 6.73
N LYS A 36 2.61 -2.23 6.63
CA LYS A 36 3.86 -1.44 6.74
C LYS A 36 4.05 -0.55 5.51
N ALA A 37 3.78 -1.08 4.31
CA ALA A 37 3.85 -0.32 3.08
C ALA A 37 2.76 0.77 3.01
N ALA A 38 1.54 0.47 3.46
CA ALA A 38 0.44 1.44 3.54
C ALA A 38 0.82 2.67 4.34
N ASN A 39 1.50 2.52 5.48
CA ASN A 39 1.91 3.67 6.28
C ASN A 39 2.79 4.67 5.49
N LEU A 40 3.61 4.18 4.56
CA LEU A 40 4.42 5.06 3.71
C LEU A 40 3.54 5.82 2.70
N LEU A 41 2.61 5.12 2.06
CA LEU A 41 1.66 5.71 1.10
C LEU A 41 0.71 6.71 1.77
N LEU A 42 0.22 6.38 2.97
CA LEU A 42 -0.72 7.21 3.74
C LEU A 42 -0.12 8.54 4.19
N ARG A 43 1.18 8.57 4.50
CA ARG A 43 1.90 9.83 4.78
C ARG A 43 1.89 10.77 3.57
N ARG A 44 1.87 10.23 2.35
CA ARG A 44 1.81 11.00 1.11
C ARG A 44 0.38 11.40 0.73
N ALA A 45 -0.62 10.64 1.17
CA ALA A 45 -2.03 10.98 1.03
C ALA A 45 -2.53 11.96 2.13
N ALA A 46 -1.64 12.60 2.90
CA ALA A 46 -2.05 13.47 4.02
C ALA A 46 -2.95 14.61 3.52
N GLY A 47 -4.16 14.72 4.09
CA GLY A 47 -5.19 15.69 3.67
C GLY A 47 -6.30 15.11 2.78
N THR A 48 -6.16 13.87 2.30
CA THR A 48 -7.25 13.17 1.60
C THR A 48 -8.37 12.80 2.57
N ARG A 49 -9.62 13.20 2.27
CA ARG A 49 -10.81 12.92 3.11
C ARG A 49 -11.31 11.48 3.00
N TYR A 50 -11.17 10.88 1.82
CA TYR A 50 -11.66 9.53 1.54
C TYR A 50 -10.60 8.77 0.76
N LEU A 51 -10.25 7.58 1.23
CA LEU A 51 -9.31 6.68 0.55
C LEU A 51 -10.00 5.33 0.39
N ILE A 52 -9.89 4.75 -0.81
CA ILE A 52 -10.25 3.37 -1.07
C ILE A 52 -8.95 2.59 -1.11
N ALA A 53 -8.89 1.47 -0.39
CA ALA A 53 -7.72 0.63 -0.31
C ALA A 53 -8.12 -0.85 -0.48
N ASP A 54 -7.15 -1.66 -0.90
CA ASP A 54 -7.27 -3.11 -0.93
C ASP A 54 -7.45 -3.70 0.48
N GLU A 55 -8.07 -4.88 0.57
CA GLU A 55 -8.32 -5.59 1.84
C GLU A 55 -7.02 -5.81 2.64
N GLY A 56 -5.88 -6.03 1.99
CA GLY A 56 -4.58 -6.17 2.67
C GLY A 56 -4.16 -4.93 3.46
N TYR A 57 -4.76 -3.77 3.19
CA TYR A 57 -4.55 -2.52 3.91
C TYR A 57 -5.64 -2.22 4.94
N ASP A 58 -6.69 -3.04 5.04
CA ASP A 58 -7.78 -2.89 6.00
C ASP A 58 -7.37 -3.39 7.39
N ALA A 59 -6.34 -2.75 7.94
CA ALA A 59 -5.95 -2.93 9.32
C ALA A 59 -6.62 -1.88 10.20
N ASP A 60 -7.14 -2.33 11.34
CA ASP A 60 -7.74 -1.49 12.38
C ASP A 60 -6.87 -0.28 12.76
N ALA A 61 -5.55 -0.48 12.79
CA ALA A 61 -4.57 0.58 13.06
C ALA A 61 -4.55 1.67 11.98
N ILE A 62 -4.73 1.30 10.71
CA ILE A 62 -4.81 2.24 9.58
C ILE A 62 -6.16 2.96 9.62
N CYS A 63 -7.26 2.21 9.73
CA CYS A 63 -8.62 2.74 9.70
C CYS A 63 -8.90 3.72 10.86
N LYS A 64 -8.40 3.44 12.07
CA LYS A 64 -8.61 4.31 13.25
C LYS A 64 -7.70 5.55 13.28
N SER A 65 -6.57 5.54 12.59
CA SER A 65 -5.63 6.66 12.57
C SER A 65 -6.13 7.92 11.84
N ARG A 66 -7.25 7.82 11.12
CA ARG A 66 -7.78 8.84 10.20
C ARG A 66 -9.24 9.24 10.43
N ARG A 67 -9.78 8.96 11.63
CA ARG A 67 -11.09 9.50 12.04
C ARG A 67 -11.04 11.01 12.27
#